data_AF-A0A2T4I6Z7-F1
#
_entry.id   AF-A0A2T4I6Z7-F1
#
_cell.length_a   1.000
_cell.length_b   1.000
_cell.length_c   1.000
_cell.angle_alpha   90.00
_cell.angle_beta   90.00
_cell.angle_gamma   90.00
#
_symmetry.space_group_name_H-M   'P 1'
#
loop_
_entity.id
_entity.type
_entity.pdbx_description
1 polymer ?
#
loop_
_entity_poly.entity_id
_entity_poly.type
_entity_poly.pdbx_seq_one_letter_code
_entity_poly.pdbx_strand_id
1 'polypeptide(L)'
;MQTIELDGSRWSERLDFWFALRAALGVLPEHGTGFDAFEDSVFYHPEMLSVRPPFTVVVHNAPPIARSDIEQMAEGWAFQRKWKRENYGDDVEALIVAVL
;
A
#
# COMPACT_ATOMS: atom_id res chain seq x y z
N MET A 1 -13.96 0.40 -7.53
CA MET A 1 -12.52 0.11 -7.55
C MET A 1 -11.79 1.33 -8.09
N GLN A 2 -10.87 1.90 -7.32
CA GLN A 2 -10.12 3.10 -7.68
C GLN A 2 -8.67 2.74 -8.05
N THR A 3 -8.07 3.49 -8.96
CA THR A 3 -6.62 3.40 -9.23
C THR A 3 -5.93 4.62 -8.66
N ILE A 4 -4.89 4.38 -7.88
CA ILE A 4 -4.09 5.40 -7.19
C ILE A 4 -2.69 5.36 -7.80
N GLU A 5 -2.30 6.43 -8.47
CA GLU A 5 -1.02 6.50 -9.19
C GLU A 5 0.04 7.19 -8.32
N LEU A 6 1.16 6.51 -8.09
CA LEU A 6 2.35 7.07 -7.42
C LEU A 6 3.48 7.22 -8.44
N ASP A 7 3.99 8.43 -8.63
CA ASP A 7 5.18 8.69 -9.46
C ASP A 7 6.44 8.78 -8.59
N GLY A 8 7.30 7.78 -8.72
CA GLY A 8 8.57 7.68 -8.02
C GLY A 8 9.73 8.39 -8.68
N SER A 9 9.53 9.08 -9.82
CA SER A 9 10.60 9.71 -10.61
C SER A 9 11.50 10.69 -9.83
N ARG A 10 11.02 11.19 -8.67
CA ARG A 10 11.74 12.13 -7.80
C ARG A 10 12.12 11.56 -6.43
N TRP A 11 11.89 10.27 -6.19
CA TRP A 11 12.26 9.65 -4.94
C TRP A 11 13.78 9.52 -4.85
N SER A 12 14.32 9.88 -3.69
CA SER A 12 15.74 9.90 -3.38
C SER A 12 16.10 8.97 -2.23
N GLU A 13 15.11 8.60 -1.41
CA GLU A 13 15.27 7.72 -0.26
C GLU A 13 14.15 6.67 -0.22
N ARG A 14 14.39 5.57 0.52
CA ARG A 14 13.38 4.53 0.75
C ARG A 14 12.09 5.08 1.34
N LEU A 15 12.21 6.04 2.25
CA LEU A 15 11.07 6.65 2.95
C LEU A 15 10.10 7.38 2.02
N ASP A 16 10.54 7.82 0.83
CA ASP A 16 9.68 8.55 -0.09
C ASP A 16 8.51 7.70 -0.59
N PHE A 17 8.71 6.39 -0.79
CA PHE A 17 7.61 5.46 -1.10
C PHE A 17 6.57 5.44 0.02
N TRP A 18 7.01 5.29 1.26
CA TRP A 18 6.14 5.19 2.42
C TRP A 18 5.34 6.47 2.65
N PHE A 19 5.97 7.63 2.47
CA PHE A 19 5.30 8.92 2.56
C PHE A 19 4.32 9.16 1.41
N ALA A 20 4.66 8.75 0.18
CA ALA A 20 3.76 8.82 -0.95
C ALA A 20 2.53 7.94 -0.75
N LEU A 21 2.72 6.69 -0.29
CA LEU A 21 1.63 5.77 0.01
C LEU A 21 0.73 6.30 1.12
N ARG A 22 1.33 6.86 2.19
CA ARG A 22 0.61 7.47 3.30
C ARG A 22 -0.28 8.61 2.83
N ALA A 23 0.29 9.53 2.06
CA ALA A 23 -0.41 10.69 1.54
C ALA A 23 -1.56 10.27 0.61
N ALA A 24 -1.34 9.26 -0.23
CA ALA A 24 -2.32 8.80 -1.19
C ALA A 24 -3.52 8.07 -0.56
N LEU A 25 -3.30 7.28 0.50
CA LEU A 25 -4.38 6.61 1.22
C LEU A 25 -5.04 7.49 2.30
N GLY A 26 -4.37 8.58 2.68
CA GLY A 26 -4.80 9.48 3.74
C GLY A 26 -4.88 8.78 5.09
N VAL A 27 -3.81 8.06 5.47
CA VAL A 27 -3.69 7.39 6.77
C VAL A 27 -3.62 8.45 7.88
N LEU A 28 -4.35 8.22 8.98
CA LEU A 28 -4.34 9.14 10.14
C LEU A 28 -2.91 9.49 10.63
N PRO A 29 -2.66 10.75 11.03
CA PRO A 29 -1.32 11.23 11.46
C PRO A 29 -0.69 10.44 12.61
N GLU A 30 -1.51 9.91 13.50
CA GLU A 30 -1.10 9.15 14.69
C GLU A 30 -0.77 7.68 14.41
N HIS A 31 -1.09 7.18 13.22
CA HIS A 31 -0.70 5.83 12.81
C HIS A 31 0.75 5.79 12.32
N GLY A 32 1.42 4.66 12.56
CA GLY A 32 2.80 4.44 12.16
C GLY A 32 3.02 4.51 10.64
N THR A 33 4.29 4.51 10.22
CA THR A 33 4.70 4.44 8.81
C THR A 33 5.62 3.25 8.63
N GLY A 34 5.26 2.33 7.74
CA GLY A 34 6.01 1.10 7.48
C GLY A 34 5.10 -0.07 7.18
N PHE A 35 5.70 -1.23 6.94
CA PHE A 35 5.02 -2.42 6.45
C PHE A 35 3.79 -2.81 7.30
N ASP A 36 4.02 -3.13 8.58
CA ASP A 36 2.97 -3.60 9.49
C ASP A 36 1.83 -2.57 9.65
N ALA A 37 2.17 -1.27 9.69
CA ALA A 37 1.18 -0.22 9.85
C ALA A 37 0.22 -0.12 8.65
N PHE A 38 0.74 -0.28 7.43
CA PHE A 38 -0.10 -0.28 6.23
C PHE A 38 -0.93 -1.55 6.11
N GLU A 39 -0.39 -2.74 6.45
CA GLU A 39 -1.21 -3.96 6.46
C GLU A 39 -2.36 -3.86 7.46
N ASP A 40 -2.07 -3.38 8.68
CA ASP A 40 -3.06 -3.21 9.73
C ASP A 40 -4.20 -2.26 9.30
N SER A 41 -3.82 -1.07 8.81
CA SER A 41 -4.80 -0.05 8.40
C SER A 41 -5.57 -0.42 7.13
N VAL A 42 -5.02 -1.21 6.20
CA VAL A 42 -5.74 -1.59 4.97
C VAL A 42 -6.66 -2.78 5.20
N PHE A 43 -6.21 -3.82 5.92
CA PHE A 43 -6.92 -5.10 6.00
C PHE A 43 -7.75 -5.29 7.27
N TYR A 44 -7.43 -4.57 8.35
CA TYR A 44 -8.08 -4.71 9.65
C TYR A 44 -8.78 -3.43 10.11
N HIS A 45 -8.18 -2.27 9.82
CA HIS A 45 -8.68 -0.95 10.24
C HIS A 45 -8.89 0.05 9.08
N PRO A 46 -9.65 -0.31 8.03
CA PRO A 46 -9.86 0.57 6.87
C PRO A 46 -10.52 1.91 7.22
N GLU A 47 -11.15 2.03 8.39
CA GLU A 47 -11.66 3.29 8.93
C GLU A 47 -10.57 4.35 9.18
N MET A 48 -9.31 3.93 9.34
CA MET A 48 -8.14 4.81 9.48
C MET A 48 -7.67 5.42 8.16
N LEU A 49 -8.24 4.98 7.03
CA LEU A 49 -7.92 5.49 5.71
C LEU A 49 -8.99 6.47 5.23
N SER A 50 -8.53 7.56 4.60
CA SER A 50 -9.41 8.46 3.86
C SER A 50 -9.87 7.82 2.54
N VAL A 51 -9.02 6.97 1.95
CA VAL A 51 -9.33 6.17 0.75
C VAL A 51 -9.42 4.70 1.15
N ARG A 52 -10.64 4.14 1.13
CA ARG A 52 -10.90 2.76 1.55
C ARG A 52 -10.91 1.80 0.36
N PRO A 53 -10.54 0.52 0.55
CA PRO A 53 -10.73 -0.50 -0.48
C PRO A 53 -12.19 -0.53 -0.97
N PRO A 54 -12.44 -0.83 -2.27
CA PRO A 54 -11.51 -1.44 -3.23
C PRO A 54 -10.62 -0.45 -4.01
N PHE A 55 -9.31 -0.69 -4.03
CA PHE A 55 -8.36 0.08 -4.83
C PHE A 55 -7.11 -0.69 -5.29
N THR A 56 -6.45 -0.18 -6.31
CA THR A 56 -5.12 -0.59 -6.75
C THR A 56 -4.19 0.60 -6.70
N VAL A 57 -3.07 0.49 -6.00
CA VAL A 57 -1.98 1.46 -6.05
C VAL A 57 -1.01 1.02 -7.14
N VAL A 58 -0.72 1.90 -8.09
CA VAL A 58 0.22 1.66 -9.18
C VAL A 58 1.41 2.59 -8.98
N VAL A 59 2.61 2.00 -8.89
CA VAL A 59 3.85 2.75 -8.68
C VAL A 59 4.64 2.79 -9.99
N HIS A 60 4.91 4.00 -10.48
CA HIS A 60 5.67 4.25 -11.70
C HIS A 60 7.06 4.80 -11.39
N ASN A 61 8.03 4.53 -12.27
CA ASN A 61 9.34 5.18 -12.28
C ASN A 61 10.10 5.11 -10.94
N ALA A 62 9.86 4.08 -10.13
CA ALA A 62 10.50 3.97 -8.83
C ALA A 62 12.01 3.70 -8.97
N PRO A 63 12.87 4.47 -8.27
CA PRO A 63 14.30 4.24 -8.29
C PRO A 63 14.65 2.91 -7.60
N PRO A 64 15.78 2.27 -7.95
CA PRO A 64 16.20 1.01 -7.35
C PRO A 64 16.20 1.01 -5.81
N ILE A 65 16.50 2.14 -5.18
CA ILE A 65 16.54 2.30 -3.72
C ILE A 65 15.19 1.98 -3.05
N ALA A 66 14.06 2.21 -3.73
CA ALA A 66 12.71 1.99 -3.18
C ALA A 66 12.09 0.64 -3.59
N ARG A 67 12.68 -0.07 -4.56
CA ARG A 67 12.06 -1.27 -5.17
C ARG A 67 11.79 -2.37 -4.16
N SER A 68 12.73 -2.66 -3.26
CA SER A 68 12.55 -3.71 -2.25
C SER A 68 11.34 -3.47 -1.35
N ASP A 69 11.07 -2.21 -1.02
CA ASP A 69 9.95 -1.84 -0.13
C ASP A 69 8.61 -1.93 -0.87
N ILE A 70 8.59 -1.53 -2.15
CA ILE A 70 7.41 -1.65 -3.02
C ILE A 70 7.07 -3.13 -3.25
N GLU A 71 8.06 -3.94 -3.60
CA GLU A 71 7.90 -5.39 -3.85
C GLU A 71 7.43 -6.10 -2.59
N GLN A 72 8.10 -5.85 -1.45
CA GLN A 72 7.69 -6.43 -0.16
C GLN A 72 6.24 -6.06 0.16
N MET A 73 5.86 -4.80 -0.02
CA MET A 73 4.49 -4.38 0.26
C MET A 73 3.46 -5.00 -0.70
N ALA A 74 3.78 -5.09 -1.99
CA ALA A 74 2.91 -5.73 -2.98
C ALA A 74 2.67 -7.21 -2.64
N GLU A 75 3.72 -7.94 -2.26
CA GLU A 75 3.63 -9.33 -1.82
C GLU A 75 2.82 -9.47 -0.52
N GLY A 76 3.07 -8.59 0.45
CA GLY A 76 2.35 -8.54 1.73
C GLY A 76 0.84 -8.35 1.53
N TRP A 77 0.44 -7.35 0.76
CA TRP A 77 -0.97 -7.10 0.47
C TRP A 77 -1.64 -8.25 -0.30
N ALA A 78 -0.94 -8.83 -1.28
CA ALA A 78 -1.46 -9.99 -2.00
C ALA A 78 -1.67 -11.19 -1.05
N PHE A 79 -0.73 -11.39 -0.12
CA PHE A 79 -0.83 -12.41 0.91
C PHE A 79 -2.00 -12.14 1.87
N GLN A 80 -2.11 -10.93 2.43
CA GLN A 80 -3.17 -10.57 3.38
C GLN A 80 -4.57 -10.69 2.77
N ARG A 81 -4.75 -10.20 1.52
CA ARG A 81 -6.00 -10.37 0.77
C ARG A 81 -6.37 -11.84 0.65
N LYS A 82 -5.42 -12.68 0.22
CA LYS A 82 -5.64 -14.13 0.09
C LYS A 82 -5.98 -14.76 1.44
N TRP A 83 -5.22 -14.42 2.48
CA TRP A 83 -5.41 -14.99 3.82
C TRP A 83 -6.77 -14.62 4.41
N LYS A 84 -7.23 -13.36 4.30
CA LYS A 84 -8.57 -12.96 4.76
C LYS A 84 -9.68 -13.69 4.01
N ARG A 85 -9.54 -13.83 2.69
CA ARG A 85 -10.51 -14.56 1.88
C ARG A 85 -10.61 -16.03 2.29
N GLU A 86 -9.48 -16.67 2.56
CA GLU A 86 -9.41 -18.10 2.92
C GLU A 86 -9.84 -18.38 4.38
N ASN A 87 -9.57 -17.46 5.32
CA ASN A 87 -9.80 -17.70 6.75
C ASN A 87 -11.07 -17.03 7.29
N TYR A 88 -11.54 -15.95 6.67
CA TYR A 88 -12.69 -15.16 7.14
C TYR A 88 -13.80 -15.02 6.10
N GLY A 89 -13.57 -15.46 4.85
CA GLY A 89 -14.51 -15.24 3.74
C GLY A 89 -14.65 -13.76 3.34
N ASP A 90 -13.73 -12.91 3.79
CA ASP A 90 -13.70 -11.46 3.53
C ASP A 90 -12.65 -11.15 2.47
N ASP A 91 -13.04 -10.46 1.40
CA ASP A 91 -12.13 -10.06 0.31
C ASP A 91 -11.89 -8.55 0.34
N VAL A 92 -10.84 -8.15 1.06
CA VAL A 92 -10.37 -6.77 1.05
C VAL A 92 -9.59 -6.53 -0.24
N GLU A 93 -10.25 -5.97 -1.24
CA GLU A 93 -9.67 -5.76 -2.57
C GLU A 93 -8.70 -4.58 -2.62
N ALA A 94 -7.51 -4.77 -2.04
CA ALA A 94 -6.39 -3.82 -2.08
C ALA A 94 -5.15 -4.49 -2.68
N LEU A 95 -4.47 -3.80 -3.61
CA LEU A 95 -3.28 -4.29 -4.30
C LEU A 95 -2.27 -3.15 -4.54
N ILE A 96 -0.98 -3.50 -4.57
CA ILE A 96 0.08 -2.66 -5.13
C ILE A 96 0.65 -3.34 -6.37
N VAL A 97 0.87 -2.56 -7.43
CA VAL A 97 1.48 -2.98 -8.68
C VAL A 97 2.64 -2.04 -9.00
N ALA A 98 3.83 -2.60 -9.25
CA ALA A 98 4.98 -1.82 -9.69
C ALA A 98 5.13 -1.89 -11.22
N VAL A 99 5.25 -0.74 -11.87
CA VAL A 99 5.59 -0.60 -13.28
C VAL A 99 7.03 -0.06 -13.33
N LEU A 100 7.99 -0.98 -13.42
CA LEU A 100 9.44 -0.73 -13.26
C LEU A 100 10.19 -0.55 -14.58
#